data_AF-A0A8T6U953-F1
#
_entry.id   AF-A0A8T6U953-F1
#
_cell.length_a   1.000
_cell.length_b   1.000
_cell.length_c   1.000
_cell.angle_alpha   90.00
_cell.angle_beta   90.00
_cell.angle_gamma   90.00
#
_symmetry.space_group_name_H-M   'P 1'
#
loop_
_entity.id
_entity.type
_entity.pdbx_description
1 polymer ?
#
loop_
_entity_poly.entity_id
_entity_poly.type
_entity_poly.pdbx_seq_one_letter_code
_entity_poly.pdbx_strand_id
1 'polypeptide(L)' 'MVGCTHALLINDAEKKIKKAGVNKIISTNTIPGRTAGVDVSGIIADEIP' A
#
# COMPACT_ATOMS: atom_id res chain seq x y z
N MET A 1 8.59 -3.44 9.15
CA MET A 1 7.48 -2.82 8.39
C MET A 1 7.85 -2.89 6.91
N VAL A 2 6.90 -3.08 6.02
CA VAL A 2 7.14 -3.02 4.56
C VAL A 2 6.26 -1.94 3.94
N GLY A 3 6.82 -1.21 2.98
CA GLY A 3 6.13 -0.20 2.19
C GLY A 3 6.09 -0.59 0.71
N CYS A 4 4.99 -0.27 0.03
CA CYS A 4 4.90 -0.37 -1.44
C CYS A 4 3.95 0.69 -1.99
N THR A 5 4.12 1.10 -3.25
CA THR A 5 3.19 2.04 -3.87
C THR A 5 1.83 1.37 -4.08
N HIS A 6 1.80 0.24 -4.79
CA HIS A 6 0.58 -0.46 -5.19
C HIS A 6 0.40 -1.77 -4.41
N ALA A 7 -0.51 -1.79 -3.45
CA ALA A 7 -0.83 -3.00 -2.68
C ALA A 7 -1.91 -3.85 -3.36
N LEU A 8 -1.56 -4.52 -4.46
CA LEU A 8 -2.45 -5.50 -5.12
C LEU A 8 -2.80 -6.68 -4.21
N LEU A 9 -1.84 -7.13 -3.40
CA LEU A 9 -1.99 -8.19 -2.38
C LEU A 9 -2.76 -9.44 -2.86
N ILE A 10 -2.48 -9.89 -4.09
CA ILE A 10 -3.20 -11.01 -4.75
C ILE A 10 -3.07 -12.30 -3.94
N ASN A 11 -4.15 -13.07 -3.88
CA ASN A 11 -4.27 -14.31 -3.10
C ASN A 11 -3.92 -14.06 -1.62
N ASP A 12 -3.16 -14.96 -0.98
CA ASP A 12 -2.76 -14.83 0.42
C ASP A 12 -1.48 -13.99 0.63
N ALA A 13 -1.15 -13.05 -0.26
CA ALA A 13 0.08 -12.27 -0.15
C ALA A 13 0.17 -11.52 1.20
N GLU A 14 -0.91 -10.87 1.65
CA GLU A 14 -0.95 -10.17 2.94
C GLU A 14 -0.63 -11.13 4.11
N LYS A 15 -1.19 -12.34 4.08
CA LYS A 15 -0.96 -13.37 5.13
C LYS A 15 0.46 -13.89 5.09
N LYS A 16 1.02 -14.16 3.90
CA LYS A 16 2.40 -14.64 3.73
C LYS A 16 3.41 -13.62 4.26
N ILE A 17 3.21 -12.34 3.95
CA ILE A 17 4.04 -11.24 4.45
C ILE A 17 3.97 -11.15 5.98
N LYS A 18 2.76 -11.22 6.56
CA LYS A 18 2.59 -11.24 8.03
C LYS A 18 3.25 -12.48 8.67
N LYS A 19 3.13 -13.67 8.05
CA LYS A 19 3.77 -14.91 8.51
C LYS A 19 5.30 -14.85 8.48
N ALA A 20 5.88 -14.02 7.60
CA ALA A 20 7.32 -13.75 7.56
C ALA A 20 7.80 -12.82 8.69
N GLY A 21 6.94 -12.43 9.64
CA GLY A 21 7.29 -11.58 10.78
C GLY A 21 7.11 -10.08 10.54
N VAL A 22 6.49 -9.68 9.43
CA VAL A 22 6.23 -8.26 9.16
C VAL A 22 5.07 -7.75 10.01
N ASN A 23 5.38 -6.81 10.91
CA ASN A 23 4.41 -6.25 11.86
C ASN A 23 3.36 -5.32 11.22
N LYS A 24 3.69 -4.66 10.09
CA LYS A 24 2.80 -3.73 9.39
C LYS A 24 3.15 -3.65 7.90
N ILE A 25 2.12 -3.64 7.07
CA ILE A 25 2.16 -3.35 5.63
C ILE A 25 1.51 -1.98 5.45
N ILE A 26 2.19 -1.07 4.76
CA ILE A 26 1.65 0.25 4.41
C ILE A 26 1.81 0.47 2.91
N SER A 27 0.79 1.04 2.29
CA SER A 27 0.79 1.39 0.88
C SER A 27 0.14 2.73 0.61
N THR A 28 0.27 3.20 -0.63
CA THR A 28 -0.48 4.37 -1.08
C THR A 28 -1.94 4.01 -1.36
N ASN A 29 -2.80 5.01 -1.52
CA ASN A 29 -4.18 4.90 -1.97
C ASN A 29 -4.35 4.73 -3.48
N THR A 30 -3.27 4.53 -4.25
CA THR A 30 -3.36 4.18 -5.68
C THR A 30 -4.11 2.87 -5.94
N ILE A 31 -4.16 1.97 -4.95
CA ILE A 31 -5.11 0.85 -4.88
C ILE A 31 -5.84 0.96 -3.54
N PRO A 32 -7.18 1.06 -3.53
CA PRO A 32 -7.94 1.17 -2.29
C PRO A 32 -7.85 -0.14 -1.49
N GLY A 33 -7.62 -0.04 -0.18
CA GLY A 33 -7.55 -1.21 0.69
C GLY A 33 -7.11 -0.88 2.11
N ARG A 34 -7.09 -1.89 2.99
CA ARG A 34 -6.79 -1.71 4.42
C ARG A 34 -5.35 -1.27 4.72
N THR A 35 -4.43 -1.46 3.78
CA THR A 35 -3.03 -1.04 3.90
C THR A 35 -2.78 0.35 3.32
N ALA A 36 -3.75 0.94 2.60
CA ALA A 36 -3.64 2.25 1.96
C ALA A 36 -3.64 3.37 2.99
N GLY A 37 -2.49 3.60 3.62
CA GLY A 37 -2.30 4.56 4.71
C GLY A 37 -1.55 5.83 4.29
N VAL A 38 -1.13 5.92 3.02
CA VAL A 38 -0.46 7.09 2.45
C VAL A 38 -1.30 7.63 1.31
N ASP A 39 -1.67 8.91 1.37
CA ASP A 39 -2.42 9.57 0.31
C ASP A 39 -1.46 10.20 -0.70
N VAL A 40 -1.64 9.89 -1.99
CA VAL A 40 -0.88 10.51 -3.10
C VAL A 40 -1.68 11.55 -3.87
N SER A 41 -2.90 11.89 -3.45
CA SER A 41 -3.77 12.83 -4.17
C SER A 41 -3.13 14.20 -4.36
N GLY A 42 -2.39 14.70 -3.36
CA GLY A 42 -1.63 15.96 -3.48
C GLY A 42 -0.54 15.88 -4.54
N ILE A 43 0.24 14.80 -4.54
CA ILE A 43 1.30 14.56 -5.54
C ILE A 43 0.70 14.48 -6.96
N ILE A 44 -0.44 13.81 -7.11
CA ILE A 44 -1.14 13.73 -8.40
C ILE A 44 -1.64 15.11 -8.82
N ALA A 45 -2.20 15.89 -7.89
CA ALA A 45 -2.71 17.23 -8.17
C ALA A 45 -1.59 18.18 -8.64
N ASP A 46 -0.39 18.07 -8.08
CA ASP A 46 0.77 18.88 -8.48
C ASP A 46 1.24 18.57 -9.92
N GLU A 47 0.93 17.39 -10.45
CA GLU A 47 1.30 16.93 -11.80
C GLU A 47 0.19 17.15 -12.84
N ILE A 48 -1.01 17.58 -12.42
CA ILE A 48 -2.09 17.97 -13.33
C ILE A 48 -1.90 19.46 -13.69
N PRO A 49 -1.65 19.81 -14.97
CA PRO A 49 -1.43 21.18 -15.41
C PRO A 49 -2.67 22.08 -15.29
#